data_AF-A0AAX6HS44-F1
#
_entry.id   AF-A0AAX6HS44-F1
#
_cell.length_a   1.000
_cell.length_b   1.000
_cell.length_c   1.000
_cell.angle_alpha   90.00
_cell.angle_beta   90.00
_cell.angle_gamma   90.00
#
_symmetry.space_group_name_H-M   'P 1'
#
loop_
_entity.id
_entity.type
_entity.pdbx_description
1 polymer ?
#
loop_
_entity_poly.entity_id
_entity_poly.type
_entity_poly.pdbx_seq_one_letter_code
_entity_poly.pdbx_strand_id
1 'polypeptide(L)'
;MATSTPLPPPPPPSEPSSSWVYLLGGILHESHRVISSHTRHFLALSVLFLLPVSLLLLSFPHLSPSSSPSPPTPPQSLLRLSHPSSALSASLAAAAVVLLSLSASAAVSLSFRRSLFSLPVNLLPLLLSLPLPILRLLLTLLPFLLLFLSLSLLTPFSLPLLLLLPFFLLPFSLSFPIAVLEPSYFFSPLRRSLHLTRGMRLPSLCLLLFFIPASSFLVWAFGLHRSGPVAGWNVARTVFASAALTLLLLYWLTTNAALYVYCKAVHGELAEEVADEFLWEYVSLPSDPDKVPHVVSVVRH
;
A
#
# COMPACT_ATOMS: atom_id res chain seq x y z
N MET A 1 16.75 -52.15 -39.83
CA MET A 1 16.79 -52.41 -38.37
C MET A 1 17.46 -51.20 -37.74
N ALA A 2 16.67 -50.19 -37.36
CA ALA A 2 17.18 -48.93 -36.83
C ALA A 2 17.07 -48.97 -35.30
N THR A 3 18.22 -48.90 -34.65
CA THR A 3 18.41 -48.92 -33.20
C THR A 3 17.99 -47.56 -32.63
N SER A 4 16.86 -47.51 -31.91
CA SER A 4 16.40 -46.31 -31.20
C SER A 4 17.22 -46.13 -29.92
N THR A 5 18.10 -45.13 -29.88
CA THR A 5 18.79 -44.68 -28.66
C THR A 5 17.80 -44.00 -27.72
N PRO A 6 17.80 -44.32 -26.41
CA PRO A 6 16.94 -43.65 -25.44
C PRO A 6 17.41 -42.20 -25.20
N LEU A 7 16.45 -41.27 -25.20
CA LEU A 7 16.67 -39.85 -24.90
C LEU A 7 17.14 -39.68 -23.44
N PRO A 8 18.08 -38.76 -23.17
CA PRO A 8 18.49 -38.43 -21.81
C PRO A 8 17.33 -37.84 -21.01
N PRO A 9 17.24 -38.14 -19.70
CA PRO A 9 16.19 -37.59 -18.85
C PRO A 9 16.30 -36.06 -18.75
N PRO A 10 15.15 -35.37 -18.63
CA PRO A 10 15.13 -33.92 -18.50
C PRO A 10 15.88 -33.46 -17.24
N PRO A 11 16.57 -32.30 -17.29
CA PRO A 11 17.29 -31.78 -16.13
C PRO A 11 16.31 -31.50 -14.98
N PRO A 12 16.74 -31.74 -13.72
CA PRO A 12 15.90 -31.49 -12.56
C PRO A 12 15.57 -29.99 -12.45
N PRO A 13 14.37 -29.63 -11.98
CA PRO A 13 13.98 -28.24 -11.79
C PRO A 13 14.96 -27.55 -10.82
N SER A 14 15.59 -26.48 -11.30
CA SER A 14 16.50 -25.63 -10.54
C SER A 14 15.85 -25.14 -9.26
N GLU A 15 16.55 -25.30 -8.14
CA GLU A 15 16.08 -24.95 -6.79
C GLU A 15 15.64 -23.47 -6.67
N PRO A 16 14.49 -23.19 -6.01
CA PRO A 16 13.88 -21.85 -5.95
C PRO A 16 14.45 -20.94 -4.84
N SER A 17 15.59 -21.25 -4.22
CA SER A 17 16.09 -20.48 -3.06
C SER A 17 16.69 -19.12 -3.46
N SER A 18 17.25 -18.99 -4.66
CA SER A 18 17.78 -17.73 -5.20
C SER A 18 16.71 -16.86 -5.87
N SER A 19 15.55 -17.41 -6.22
CA SER A 19 14.54 -16.72 -7.05
C SER A 19 13.88 -15.52 -6.34
N TRP A 20 13.64 -15.62 -5.02
CA TRP A 20 12.90 -14.59 -4.28
C TRP A 20 13.65 -13.26 -4.18
N VAL A 21 14.98 -13.28 -4.11
CA VAL A 21 15.80 -12.06 -4.01
C VAL A 21 15.79 -11.31 -5.36
N TYR A 22 15.97 -12.03 -6.47
CA TYR A 22 15.84 -11.44 -7.81
C TYR A 22 14.44 -10.92 -8.08
N LEU A 23 13.43 -11.63 -7.59
CA LEU A 23 12.03 -11.24 -7.67
C LEU A 23 11.77 -9.95 -6.87
N LEU A 24 12.32 -9.84 -5.66
CA LEU A 24 12.25 -8.61 -4.86
C LEU A 24 12.91 -7.45 -5.61
N GLY A 25 14.11 -7.67 -6.14
CA GLY A 25 14.83 -6.69 -6.96
C GLY A 25 14.05 -6.26 -8.19
N GLY A 26 13.38 -7.19 -8.87
CA GLY A 26 12.50 -6.92 -9.99
C GLY A 26 11.28 -6.06 -9.60
N ILE A 27 10.59 -6.41 -8.51
CA ILE A 27 9.45 -5.61 -8.01
C ILE A 27 9.89 -4.20 -7.62
N LEU A 28 11.04 -4.07 -6.94
CA LEU A 28 11.60 -2.78 -6.54
C LEU A 28 12.00 -1.95 -7.77
N HIS A 29 12.71 -2.56 -8.72
CA HIS A 29 13.11 -1.91 -9.97
C HIS A 29 11.90 -1.45 -10.79
N GLU A 30 10.86 -2.28 -10.89
CA GLU A 30 9.64 -1.94 -11.61
C GLU A 30 8.86 -0.81 -10.93
N SER A 31 8.74 -0.85 -9.61
CA SER A 31 8.12 0.24 -8.84
C SER A 31 8.88 1.55 -9.01
N HIS A 32 10.21 1.52 -8.97
CA HIS A 32 11.06 2.68 -9.23
C HIS A 32 10.88 3.19 -10.68
N ARG A 33 10.85 2.29 -11.66
CA ARG A 33 10.64 2.63 -13.08
C ARG A 33 9.32 3.35 -13.28
N VAL A 34 8.22 2.83 -12.73
CA VAL A 34 6.88 3.43 -12.81
C VAL A 34 6.82 4.81 -12.14
N ILE A 35 7.43 4.96 -10.98
CA ILE A 35 7.52 6.27 -10.31
C ILE A 35 8.33 7.25 -11.16
N SER A 36 9.45 6.79 -11.73
CA SER A 36 10.36 7.62 -12.53
C SER A 36 9.77 8.06 -13.87
N SER A 37 8.89 7.25 -14.48
CA SER A 37 8.25 7.58 -15.75
C SER A 37 7.15 8.63 -15.59
N HIS A 38 6.47 8.66 -14.44
CA HIS A 38 5.36 9.58 -14.16
C HIS A 38 5.58 10.42 -12.89
N THR A 39 6.81 10.90 -12.68
CA THR A 39 7.23 11.61 -11.46
C THR A 39 6.29 12.74 -11.05
N ARG A 40 5.83 13.56 -12.00
CA ARG A 40 4.95 14.71 -11.71
C ARG A 40 3.62 14.30 -11.12
N HIS A 41 3.04 13.20 -11.61
CA HIS A 41 1.73 12.71 -11.17
C HIS A 41 1.83 12.06 -9.79
N PHE A 42 2.83 11.19 -9.60
CA PHE A 42 3.08 10.57 -8.29
C PHE A 42 3.50 11.58 -7.22
N LEU A 43 4.24 12.63 -7.60
CA LEU A 43 4.58 13.74 -6.70
C LEU A 43 3.33 14.57 -6.35
N ALA A 44 2.44 14.84 -7.31
CA ALA A 44 1.19 15.53 -7.01
C ALA A 44 0.32 14.72 -6.02
N LEU A 45 0.22 13.39 -6.21
CA LEU A 45 -0.50 12.52 -5.29
C LEU A 45 0.14 12.45 -3.90
N SER A 46 1.48 12.42 -3.83
CA SER A 46 2.17 12.41 -2.54
C SER A 46 1.99 13.72 -1.79
N VAL A 47 2.05 14.87 -2.47
CA VAL A 47 1.78 16.18 -1.86
C VAL A 47 0.33 16.32 -1.43
N LEU A 48 -0.63 15.79 -2.20
CA LEU A 48 -2.05 15.98 -1.93
C LEU A 48 -2.57 15.07 -0.82
N PHE A 49 -2.10 13.83 -0.73
CA PHE A 49 -2.62 12.85 0.23
C PHE A 49 -1.59 12.39 1.28
N LEU A 50 -0.34 12.11 0.88
CA LEU A 50 0.66 11.54 1.80
C LEU A 50 1.31 12.59 2.70
N LEU A 51 1.50 13.81 2.20
CA LEU A 51 2.08 14.91 2.97
C LEU A 51 1.20 15.32 4.15
N PRO A 52 -0.12 15.51 3.99
CA PRO A 52 -1.02 15.70 5.12
C PRO A 52 -0.96 14.55 6.13
N VAL A 53 -0.91 13.29 5.68
CA VAL A 53 -0.80 12.11 6.56
C VAL A 53 0.50 12.14 7.37
N SER A 54 1.64 12.42 6.72
CA SER A 54 2.94 12.46 7.39
C SER A 54 3.02 13.57 8.46
N LEU A 55 2.43 14.74 8.18
CA LEU A 55 2.35 15.84 9.13
C LEU A 55 1.44 15.50 10.31
N LEU A 56 0.31 14.83 10.07
CA LEU A 56 -0.60 14.37 11.12
C LEU A 56 0.06 13.29 12.00
N LEU A 57 0.81 12.36 11.41
CA LEU A 57 1.55 11.34 12.15
C LEU A 57 2.64 11.94 13.05
N LEU A 58 3.40 12.93 12.54
CA LEU A 58 4.44 13.60 13.32
C LEU A 58 3.88 14.53 14.40
N SER A 59 2.69 15.10 14.20
CA SER A 59 2.03 15.97 15.17
C SER A 59 1.19 15.22 16.21
N PHE A 60 0.83 13.96 15.97
CA PHE A 60 0.06 13.12 16.90
C PHE A 60 0.61 13.08 18.34
N PRO A 61 1.92 12.87 18.60
CA PRO A 61 2.45 12.86 19.97
C PRO A 61 2.35 14.23 20.67
N HIS A 62 2.18 15.32 19.92
CA HIS A 62 1.97 16.66 20.48
C HIS A 62 0.49 16.93 20.84
N LEU A 63 -0.45 16.28 20.13
CA LEU A 63 -1.89 16.40 20.37
C LEU A 63 -2.38 15.51 21.51
N SER A 64 -1.68 14.42 21.78
CA SER A 64 -1.94 13.56 22.93
C SER A 64 -0.99 13.95 24.07
N PRO A 65 -1.43 14.74 25.07
CA PRO A 65 -0.61 15.03 26.23
C PRO A 65 -0.40 13.73 27.02
N SER A 66 0.67 13.00 26.69
CA SER A 66 1.09 11.84 27.45
C SER A 66 1.41 12.29 28.86
N SER A 67 0.69 11.68 29.80
CA SER A 67 0.84 11.78 31.25
C SER A 67 2.31 11.66 31.66
N SER A 68 2.97 12.80 31.85
CA SER A 68 4.23 12.86 32.58
C SER A 68 3.96 12.47 34.04
N PRO A 69 4.75 11.56 34.65
CA PRO A 69 4.73 11.38 36.09
C PRO A 69 5.29 12.65 36.75
N SER A 70 4.42 13.53 37.25
CA SER A 70 4.83 14.62 38.12
C SER A 70 5.01 14.11 39.56
N PRO A 71 5.94 14.67 40.34
CA PRO A 71 6.20 14.25 41.72
C PRO A 71 4.96 14.37 42.62
N PRO A 72 4.91 13.62 43.74
CA PRO A 72 3.72 13.53 44.58
C PRO A 72 3.53 14.81 45.39
N THR A 73 2.51 15.60 45.03
CA THR A 73 1.96 16.68 45.88
C THR A 73 0.42 16.63 45.87
N PRO A 74 -0.24 17.07 46.96
CA PRO A 74 -1.55 16.55 47.43
C PRO A 74 -2.77 17.07 46.62
N PRO A 75 -4.00 16.54 46.87
CA PRO A 75 -4.98 16.26 45.83
C PRO A 75 -5.82 17.48 45.46
N GLN A 76 -5.59 18.01 44.26
CA GLN A 76 -6.57 18.83 43.52
C GLN A 76 -7.24 18.00 42.40
N SER A 77 -7.34 16.69 42.62
CA SER A 77 -7.54 15.64 41.61
C SER A 77 -9.00 15.37 41.18
N LEU A 78 -9.95 16.27 41.44
CA LEU A 78 -11.35 16.06 41.03
C LEU A 78 -11.95 17.14 40.13
N LEU A 79 -11.24 18.24 39.84
CA LEU A 79 -11.67 19.28 38.88
C LEU A 79 -10.82 19.39 37.61
N ARG A 80 -9.83 18.52 37.43
CA ARG A 80 -9.31 18.18 36.09
C ARG A 80 -10.18 17.09 35.49
N LEU A 81 -11.47 17.43 35.34
CA LEU A 81 -12.36 16.78 34.41
C LEU A 81 -11.62 16.75 33.07
N SER A 82 -11.26 15.54 32.64
CA SER A 82 -10.70 15.27 31.31
C SER A 82 -11.42 16.12 30.30
N HIS A 83 -10.75 17.12 29.71
CA HIS A 83 -11.35 17.97 28.69
C HIS A 83 -11.82 17.06 27.54
N PRO A 84 -13.13 16.90 27.30
CA PRO A 84 -13.64 16.03 26.23
C PRO A 84 -13.17 16.51 24.84
N SER A 85 -12.73 17.77 24.73
CA SER A 85 -12.18 18.35 23.51
C SER A 85 -10.83 17.75 23.06
N SER A 86 -9.98 17.26 23.97
CA SER A 86 -8.69 16.64 23.58
C SER A 86 -8.89 15.22 23.05
N ALA A 87 -9.82 14.46 23.62
CA ALA A 87 -10.17 13.13 23.14
C ALA A 87 -10.89 13.20 21.77
N LEU A 88 -11.82 14.15 21.61
CA LEU A 88 -12.52 14.37 20.33
C LEU A 88 -11.58 14.89 19.23
N SER A 89 -10.62 15.76 19.55
CA SER A 89 -9.63 16.22 18.57
C SER A 89 -8.65 15.11 18.16
N ALA A 90 -8.21 14.27 19.11
CA ALA A 90 -7.38 13.11 18.80
C ALA A 90 -8.13 12.07 17.95
N SER A 91 -9.41 11.79 18.24
CA SER A 91 -10.21 10.86 17.45
C SER A 91 -10.50 11.38 16.05
N LEU A 92 -10.77 12.68 15.90
CA LEU A 92 -10.99 13.33 14.62
C LEU A 92 -9.70 13.38 13.79
N ALA A 93 -8.55 13.65 14.40
CA ALA A 93 -7.25 13.55 13.75
C ALA A 93 -6.95 12.11 13.30
N ALA A 94 -7.22 11.11 14.13
CA ALA A 94 -7.06 9.70 13.76
C ALA A 94 -7.99 9.30 12.61
N ALA A 95 -9.26 9.73 12.62
CA ALA A 95 -10.20 9.50 11.53
C ALA A 95 -9.73 10.17 10.23
N ALA A 96 -9.21 11.40 10.29
CA ALA A 96 -8.64 12.09 9.14
C ALA A 96 -7.42 11.35 8.57
N VAL A 97 -6.51 10.86 9.43
CA VAL A 97 -5.37 10.04 9.00
C VAL A 97 -5.84 8.75 8.30
N VAL A 98 -6.84 8.07 8.85
CA VAL A 98 -7.42 6.88 8.21
C VAL A 98 -8.00 7.25 6.85
N LEU A 99 -8.89 8.23 6.77
CA LEU A 99 -9.52 8.60 5.48
C LEU A 99 -8.49 9.03 4.42
N LEU A 100 -7.48 9.81 4.80
CA LEU A 100 -6.42 10.27 3.90
C LEU A 100 -5.48 9.13 3.48
N SER A 101 -5.20 8.16 4.35
CA SER A 101 -4.40 6.99 3.99
C SER A 101 -5.17 6.02 3.08
N LEU A 102 -6.47 5.85 3.31
CA LEU A 102 -7.34 5.08 2.41
C LEU A 102 -7.43 5.73 1.04
N SER A 103 -7.65 7.04 0.96
CA SER A 103 -7.68 7.76 -0.32
C SER A 103 -6.33 7.74 -1.03
N ALA A 104 -5.21 7.88 -0.31
CA ALA A 104 -3.87 7.72 -0.87
C ALA A 104 -3.67 6.33 -1.46
N SER A 105 -4.05 5.27 -0.74
CA SER A 105 -3.91 3.89 -1.21
C SER A 105 -4.71 3.63 -2.48
N ALA A 106 -5.94 4.16 -2.56
CA ALA A 106 -6.79 4.06 -3.73
C ALA A 106 -6.21 4.84 -4.92
N ALA A 107 -5.81 6.09 -4.70
CA ALA A 107 -5.26 6.95 -5.75
C ALA A 107 -3.95 6.40 -6.33
N VAL A 108 -3.05 5.88 -5.48
CA VAL A 108 -1.79 5.26 -5.91
C VAL A 108 -2.04 3.95 -6.65
N SER A 109 -2.92 3.07 -6.14
CA SER A 109 -3.22 1.79 -6.79
C SER A 109 -3.86 1.98 -8.18
N LEU A 110 -4.77 2.95 -8.29
CA LEU A 110 -5.39 3.31 -9.57
C LEU A 110 -4.38 3.92 -10.55
N SER A 111 -3.50 4.79 -10.05
CA SER A 111 -2.47 5.42 -10.89
C SER A 111 -1.42 4.42 -11.35
N PHE A 112 -1.06 3.44 -10.50
CA PHE A 112 -0.18 2.35 -10.86
C PHE A 112 -0.78 1.48 -11.96
N ARG A 113 -2.05 1.06 -11.82
CA ARG A 113 -2.78 0.33 -12.88
C ARG A 113 -2.79 1.11 -14.19
N ARG A 114 -3.20 2.37 -14.18
CA ARG A 114 -3.22 3.20 -15.39
C ARG A 114 -1.83 3.36 -16.02
N SER A 115 -0.79 3.49 -15.18
CA SER A 115 0.59 3.56 -15.65
C SER A 115 1.08 2.26 -16.29
N LEU A 116 0.57 1.10 -15.86
CA LEU A 116 0.91 -0.18 -16.49
C LEU A 116 0.26 -0.35 -17.86
N PHE A 117 -0.96 0.14 -18.04
CA PHE A 117 -1.72 0.03 -19.29
C PHE A 117 -1.51 1.20 -20.26
N SER A 118 -0.66 2.18 -19.94
CA SER A 118 -0.37 3.37 -20.78
C SER A 118 -1.57 4.27 -21.09
N LEU A 119 -2.65 4.22 -20.30
CA LEU A 119 -3.83 5.08 -20.48
C LEU A 119 -3.56 6.53 -20.03
N PRO A 120 -4.17 7.54 -20.69
CA PRO A 120 -4.04 8.94 -20.31
C PRO A 120 -4.62 9.20 -18.90
N VAL A 121 -3.77 9.73 -18.01
CA VAL A 121 -4.08 9.85 -16.58
C VAL A 121 -4.81 11.16 -16.28
N ASN A 122 -6.13 11.19 -16.50
CA ASN A 122 -6.94 12.34 -16.10
C ASN A 122 -7.21 12.29 -14.58
N LEU A 123 -6.67 13.26 -13.83
CA LEU A 123 -6.77 13.39 -12.37
C LEU A 123 -8.20 13.64 -11.87
N LEU A 124 -8.98 14.42 -12.62
CA LEU A 124 -10.34 14.84 -12.26
C LEU A 124 -11.35 13.67 -12.18
N PRO A 125 -11.49 12.81 -13.20
CA PRO A 125 -12.35 11.62 -13.11
C PRO A 125 -11.82 10.58 -12.13
N LEU A 126 -10.50 10.59 -11.85
CA LEU A 126 -9.91 9.75 -10.81
C LEU A 126 -10.37 10.18 -9.41
N LEU A 127 -10.39 11.49 -9.16
CA LEU A 127 -10.87 12.07 -7.90
C LEU A 127 -12.37 11.89 -7.70
N LEU A 128 -13.16 11.99 -8.77
CA LEU A 128 -14.62 11.85 -8.70
C LEU A 128 -15.07 10.40 -8.43
N SER A 129 -14.26 9.40 -8.80
CA SER A 129 -14.55 7.98 -8.59
C SER A 129 -14.04 7.42 -7.26
N LEU A 130 -13.37 8.24 -6.44
CA LEU A 130 -12.85 7.86 -5.11
C LEU A 130 -13.86 7.47 -4.02
N PRO A 131 -15.13 7.96 -3.95
CA PRO A 131 -15.95 7.71 -2.77
C PRO A 131 -16.36 6.23 -2.62
N LEU A 132 -16.58 5.51 -3.72
CA LEU A 132 -16.89 4.07 -3.70
C LEU A 132 -15.73 3.20 -3.17
N PRO A 133 -14.49 3.31 -3.69
CA PRO A 133 -13.37 2.54 -3.16
C PRO A 133 -13.04 2.94 -1.72
N ILE A 134 -13.19 4.22 -1.33
CA ILE A 134 -13.00 4.66 0.06
C ILE A 134 -14.04 4.01 0.99
N LEU A 135 -15.32 4.00 0.63
CA LEU A 135 -16.38 3.35 1.41
C LEU A 135 -16.11 1.85 1.57
N ARG A 136 -15.72 1.17 0.48
CA ARG A 136 -15.37 -0.25 0.50
C ARG A 136 -14.15 -0.50 1.40
N LEU A 137 -13.13 0.34 1.31
CA LEU A 137 -11.93 0.23 2.14
C LEU A 137 -12.23 0.43 3.62
N LEU A 138 -13.08 1.41 3.97
CA LEU A 138 -13.57 1.62 5.32
C LEU A 138 -14.28 0.37 5.86
N LEU A 139 -15.13 -0.25 5.01
CA LEU A 139 -15.86 -1.45 5.35
C LEU A 139 -14.94 -2.66 5.58
N THR A 140 -13.88 -2.80 4.77
CA THR A 140 -12.85 -3.83 4.99
C THR A 140 -12.00 -3.57 6.22
N LEU A 141 -11.84 -2.31 6.64
CA LEU A 141 -11.02 -1.93 7.80
C LEU A 141 -11.75 -2.17 9.14
N LEU A 142 -13.08 -2.06 9.15
CA LEU A 142 -13.92 -2.28 10.34
C LEU A 142 -13.64 -3.62 11.09
N PRO A 143 -13.66 -4.79 10.44
CA PRO A 143 -13.38 -6.06 11.13
C PRO A 143 -11.93 -6.14 11.65
N PHE A 144 -10.97 -5.52 10.95
CA PHE A 144 -9.57 -5.46 11.39
C PHE A 144 -9.40 -4.59 12.63
N LEU A 145 -10.09 -3.44 12.67
CA LEU A 145 -10.08 -2.55 13.82
C LEU A 145 -10.69 -3.25 15.04
N LEU A 146 -11.80 -3.98 14.87
CA LEU A 146 -12.43 -4.76 15.92
C LEU A 146 -11.53 -5.90 16.42
N LEU A 147 -10.83 -6.59 15.51
CA LEU A 147 -9.88 -7.65 15.87
C LEU A 147 -8.64 -7.09 16.57
N PHE A 148 -8.12 -5.96 16.12
CA PHE A 148 -6.99 -5.31 16.78
C PHE A 148 -7.37 -4.82 18.18
N LEU A 149 -8.56 -4.24 18.32
CA LEU A 149 -9.10 -3.82 19.62
C LEU A 149 -9.26 -5.03 20.55
N SER A 150 -9.83 -6.14 20.05
CA SER A 150 -10.00 -7.35 20.87
C SER A 150 -8.65 -7.95 21.29
N LEU A 151 -7.66 -8.03 20.39
CA LEU A 151 -6.30 -8.49 20.73
C LEU A 151 -5.59 -7.54 21.71
N SER A 152 -5.80 -6.23 21.57
CA SER A 152 -5.21 -5.23 22.49
C SER A 152 -5.84 -5.27 23.89
N LEU A 153 -7.09 -5.73 24.03
CA LEU A 153 -7.70 -5.98 25.33
C LEU A 153 -7.11 -7.23 26.02
N LEU A 154 -6.54 -8.17 25.25
CA LEU A 154 -5.85 -9.38 25.73
C LEU A 154 -4.37 -9.11 26.08
N THR A 155 -4.11 -7.95 26.70
CA THR A 155 -2.78 -7.38 26.97
C THR A 155 -1.74 -8.21 27.75
N PRO A 156 -2.03 -9.32 28.47
CA PRO A 156 -0.94 -10.14 29.02
C PRO A 156 -0.11 -10.92 27.98
N PHE A 157 -0.48 -10.89 26.69
CA PHE A 157 0.14 -11.70 25.63
C PHE A 157 0.95 -10.87 24.62
N SER A 158 1.77 -9.93 25.09
CA SER A 158 2.55 -9.00 24.24
C SER A 158 3.53 -9.68 23.28
N LEU A 159 4.15 -10.80 23.69
CA LEU A 159 5.13 -11.54 22.88
C LEU A 159 4.49 -12.32 21.71
N PRO A 160 3.44 -13.13 21.90
CA PRO A 160 2.75 -13.76 20.77
C PRO A 160 2.03 -12.72 19.89
N LEU A 161 1.57 -11.59 20.44
CA LEU A 161 1.02 -10.49 19.64
C LEU A 161 2.06 -9.93 18.67
N LEU A 162 3.31 -9.73 19.10
CA LEU A 162 4.40 -9.25 18.26
C LEU A 162 4.72 -10.22 17.11
N LEU A 163 4.65 -11.53 17.36
CA LEU A 163 4.91 -12.57 16.35
C LEU A 163 3.74 -12.77 15.38
N LEU A 164 2.50 -12.63 15.86
CA LEU A 164 1.28 -12.81 15.06
C LEU A 164 0.98 -11.57 14.19
N LEU A 165 1.41 -10.39 14.62
CA LEU A 165 1.21 -9.13 13.91
C LEU A 165 1.66 -9.18 12.43
N PRO A 166 2.91 -9.54 12.08
CA PRO A 166 3.33 -9.59 10.67
C PRO A 166 2.54 -10.63 9.85
N PHE A 167 2.12 -11.73 10.48
CA PHE A 167 1.30 -12.75 9.82
C PHE A 167 -0.08 -12.22 9.42
N PHE A 168 -0.68 -11.36 10.25
CA PHE A 168 -1.97 -10.75 9.99
C PHE A 168 -1.88 -9.50 9.10
N LEU A 169 -0.80 -8.73 9.22
CA LEU A 169 -0.55 -7.53 8.42
C LEU A 169 -0.23 -7.85 6.96
N LEU A 170 0.32 -9.03 6.68
CA LEU A 170 0.66 -9.46 5.33
C LEU A 170 -0.54 -9.53 4.38
N PRO A 171 -1.62 -10.30 4.66
CA PRO A 171 -2.82 -10.30 3.81
C PRO A 171 -3.50 -8.92 3.80
N PHE A 172 -3.41 -8.17 4.90
CA PHE A 172 -3.97 -6.81 4.98
C PHE A 172 -3.30 -5.84 4.01
N SER A 173 -1.97 -5.87 3.90
CA SER A 173 -1.21 -4.99 3.00
C SER A 173 -1.59 -5.14 1.52
N LEU A 174 -1.93 -6.37 1.10
CA LEU A 174 -2.42 -6.66 -0.25
C LEU A 174 -3.92 -6.45 -0.41
N SER A 175 -4.69 -6.45 0.68
CA SER A 175 -6.13 -6.18 0.63
C SER A 175 -6.44 -4.77 0.13
N PHE A 176 -5.58 -3.78 0.37
CA PHE A 176 -5.75 -2.41 -0.12
C PHE A 176 -5.79 -2.32 -1.65
N PRO A 177 -4.77 -2.77 -2.40
CA PRO A 177 -4.83 -2.75 -3.85
C PRO A 177 -5.96 -3.65 -4.37
N ILE A 178 -6.21 -4.83 -3.78
CA ILE A 178 -7.29 -5.73 -4.23
C ILE A 178 -8.67 -5.08 -4.12
N ALA A 179 -8.99 -4.43 -3.00
CA ALA A 179 -10.31 -3.80 -2.79
C ALA A 179 -10.57 -2.64 -3.77
N VAL A 180 -9.51 -2.00 -4.26
CA VAL A 180 -9.55 -0.89 -5.22
C VAL A 180 -9.59 -1.39 -6.65
N LEU A 181 -8.83 -2.44 -6.95
CA LEU A 181 -8.65 -2.94 -8.31
C LEU A 181 -9.79 -3.87 -8.73
N GLU A 182 -10.34 -4.66 -7.81
CA GLU A 182 -11.41 -5.60 -8.08
C GLU A 182 -12.74 -5.15 -7.46
N PRO A 183 -13.84 -5.16 -8.22
CA PRO A 183 -15.18 -4.95 -7.70
C PRO A 183 -15.67 -6.17 -6.89
N SER A 184 -15.01 -6.47 -5.77
CA SER A 184 -15.34 -7.63 -4.93
C SER A 184 -16.07 -7.23 -3.64
N TYR A 185 -16.96 -8.10 -3.18
CA TYR A 185 -17.83 -7.84 -2.01
C TYR A 185 -17.10 -8.14 -0.68
N PHE A 186 -17.26 -7.24 0.30
CA PHE A 186 -16.89 -7.32 1.73
C PHE A 186 -15.64 -8.15 2.12
N PHE A 187 -15.75 -9.49 2.22
CA PHE A 187 -14.67 -10.39 2.65
C PHE A 187 -13.92 -11.10 1.53
N SER A 188 -14.44 -10.99 0.30
CA SER A 188 -13.78 -11.50 -0.91
C SER A 188 -12.34 -11.00 -1.08
N PRO A 189 -12.00 -9.70 -0.88
CA PRO A 189 -10.62 -9.24 -1.05
C PRO A 189 -9.64 -9.90 -0.09
N LEU A 190 -10.08 -10.27 1.12
CA LEU A 190 -9.23 -10.94 2.11
C LEU A 190 -8.97 -12.39 1.75
N ARG A 191 -10.01 -13.15 1.38
CA ARG A 191 -9.84 -14.54 0.93
C ARG A 191 -8.94 -14.58 -0.30
N ARG A 192 -9.10 -13.61 -1.21
CA ARG A 192 -8.25 -13.48 -2.39
C ARG A 192 -6.81 -13.12 -2.04
N SER A 193 -6.58 -12.19 -1.11
CA SER A 193 -5.22 -11.88 -0.63
C SER A 193 -4.54 -13.10 -0.01
N LEU A 194 -5.29 -13.92 0.73
CA LEU A 194 -4.78 -15.15 1.35
C LEU A 194 -4.45 -16.21 0.29
N HIS A 195 -5.24 -16.28 -0.77
CA HIS A 195 -4.97 -17.15 -1.92
C HIS A 195 -3.71 -16.69 -2.65
N LEU A 196 -3.61 -15.41 -3.02
CA LEU A 196 -2.48 -14.85 -3.76
C LEU A 196 -1.15 -14.90 -2.99
N THR A 197 -1.22 -14.82 -1.67
CA THR A 197 -0.02 -14.95 -0.81
C THR A 197 0.43 -16.39 -0.63
N ARG A 198 -0.35 -17.38 -1.06
CA ARG A 198 0.00 -18.80 -0.95
C ARG A 198 1.08 -19.16 -1.98
N GLY A 199 2.32 -18.91 -1.61
CA GLY A 199 3.52 -19.15 -2.44
C GLY A 199 4.51 -17.99 -2.38
N MET A 200 4.04 -16.77 -2.13
CA MET A 200 4.83 -15.53 -2.16
C MET A 200 4.95 -14.85 -0.78
N ARG A 201 4.85 -15.62 0.31
CA ARG A 201 4.87 -15.06 1.67
C ARG A 201 6.19 -14.41 2.02
N LEU A 202 7.30 -14.99 1.59
CA LEU A 202 8.64 -14.51 1.94
C LEU A 202 8.94 -13.10 1.39
N PRO A 203 8.81 -12.81 0.08
CA PRO A 203 9.06 -11.46 -0.44
C PRO A 203 8.10 -10.42 0.17
N SER A 204 6.83 -10.78 0.36
CA SER A 204 5.85 -9.91 1.00
C SER A 204 6.21 -9.60 2.47
N LEU A 205 6.63 -10.62 3.24
CA LEU A 205 7.13 -10.43 4.61
C LEU A 205 8.38 -9.56 4.63
N CYS A 206 9.33 -9.76 3.71
CA CYS A 206 10.56 -8.97 3.64
C CYS A 206 10.27 -7.49 3.38
N LEU A 207 9.36 -7.17 2.44
CA LEU A 207 8.96 -5.79 2.20
C LEU A 207 8.30 -5.20 3.46
N LEU A 208 7.38 -5.94 4.08
CA LEU A 208 6.68 -5.49 5.29
C LEU A 208 7.63 -5.23 6.47
N LEU A 209 8.56 -6.15 6.69
CA LEU A 209 9.62 -6.05 7.70
C LEU A 209 10.63 -4.95 7.40
N PHE A 210 10.69 -4.42 6.18
CA PHE A 210 11.56 -3.28 5.85
C PHE A 210 10.83 -1.94 6.05
N PHE A 211 9.64 -1.78 5.48
CA PHE A 211 8.94 -0.49 5.48
C PHE A 211 8.35 -0.10 6.83
N ILE A 212 7.82 -1.05 7.60
CA ILE A 212 7.24 -0.76 8.92
C ILE A 212 8.29 -0.22 9.91
N PRO A 213 9.44 -0.88 10.13
CA PRO A 213 10.43 -0.35 11.05
C PRO A 213 11.10 0.90 10.50
N ALA A 214 11.33 1.03 9.18
CA ALA A 214 11.84 2.26 8.59
C ALA A 214 10.91 3.45 8.87
N SER A 215 9.60 3.26 8.70
CA SER A 215 8.59 4.30 8.99
C SER A 215 8.54 4.62 10.48
N SER A 216 8.52 3.59 11.33
CA SER A 216 8.51 3.75 12.79
C SER A 216 9.77 4.46 13.29
N PHE A 217 10.94 4.14 12.73
CA PHE A 217 12.20 4.76 13.06
C PHE A 217 12.20 6.24 12.68
N LEU A 218 11.68 6.61 11.50
CA LEU A 218 11.55 8.01 11.11
C LEU A 218 10.63 8.79 12.07
N VAL A 219 9.47 8.24 12.41
CA VAL A 219 8.54 8.88 13.37
C VAL A 219 9.20 9.01 14.74
N TRP A 220 9.90 7.99 15.22
CA TRP A 220 10.59 8.02 16.51
C TRP A 220 11.74 9.04 16.53
N ALA A 221 12.64 8.98 15.54
CA ALA A 221 13.82 9.83 15.46
C ALA A 221 13.48 11.31 15.34
N PHE A 222 12.41 11.64 14.60
CA PHE A 222 12.05 13.03 14.31
C PHE A 222 10.87 13.57 15.13
N GLY A 223 10.00 12.71 15.65
CA GLY A 223 8.81 13.09 16.41
C GLY A 223 8.98 13.10 17.94
N LEU A 224 9.84 12.24 18.51
CA LEU A 224 9.98 12.13 19.97
C LEU A 224 11.21 12.85 20.54
N HIS A 225 12.14 13.26 19.69
CA HIS A 225 13.34 13.96 20.14
C HIS A 225 13.03 15.44 20.42
N ARG A 226 12.73 15.77 21.69
CA ARG A 226 12.58 17.14 22.18
C ARG A 226 13.86 17.93 21.90
N SER A 227 13.70 18.99 21.14
CA SER A 227 14.79 19.79 20.61
C SER A 227 15.24 20.90 21.56
N GLY A 228 16.53 21.24 21.45
CA GLY A 228 17.16 22.38 22.11
C GLY A 228 16.71 23.76 21.59
N PRO A 229 17.37 24.85 22.02
CA PRO A 229 16.81 26.21 22.05
C PRO A 229 16.61 26.91 20.69
N VAL A 230 17.03 26.32 19.56
CA VAL A 230 16.98 26.99 18.24
C VAL A 230 15.69 26.62 17.50
N ALA A 231 14.72 27.54 17.46
CA ALA A 231 13.40 27.31 16.87
C ALA A 231 13.43 26.90 15.39
N GLY A 232 14.36 27.43 14.59
CA GLY A 232 14.43 27.17 13.15
C GLY A 232 14.84 25.74 12.77
N TRP A 233 15.72 25.12 13.58
CA TRP A 233 16.17 23.73 13.35
C TRP A 233 15.01 22.73 13.48
N ASN A 234 14.05 23.03 14.34
CA ASN A 234 12.93 22.15 14.62
C ASN A 234 11.96 22.07 13.45
N VAL A 235 11.71 23.21 12.81
CA VAL A 235 10.85 23.29 11.61
C VAL A 235 11.52 22.62 10.42
N ALA A 236 12.80 22.90 10.17
CA ALA A 236 13.54 22.24 9.08
C ALA A 236 13.55 20.71 9.25
N ARG A 237 13.74 20.25 10.49
CA ARG A 237 13.72 18.83 10.83
C ARG A 237 12.36 18.18 10.59
N THR A 238 11.25 18.81 10.97
CA THR A 238 9.91 18.24 10.75
C THR A 238 9.53 18.24 9.27
N VAL A 239 9.91 19.27 8.51
CA VAL A 239 9.70 19.31 7.05
C VAL A 239 10.51 18.23 6.34
N PHE A 240 11.77 18.01 6.73
CA PHE A 240 12.58 16.93 6.18
C PHE A 240 12.01 15.55 6.53
N ALA A 241 11.61 15.35 7.78
CA ALA A 241 11.03 14.10 8.25
C ALA A 241 9.70 13.78 7.56
N SER A 242 8.84 14.79 7.37
CA SER A 242 7.57 14.62 6.66
C SER A 242 7.82 14.26 5.20
N ALA A 243 8.72 14.98 4.50
CA ALA A 243 9.11 14.66 3.14
C ALA A 243 9.66 13.21 3.02
N ALA A 244 10.58 12.81 3.91
CA ALA A 244 11.13 11.45 3.93
C ALA A 244 10.04 10.38 4.17
N LEU A 245 9.14 10.62 5.14
CA LEU A 245 8.00 9.73 5.40
C LEU A 245 7.05 9.65 4.20
N THR A 246 6.77 10.77 3.52
CA THR A 246 5.91 10.74 2.32
C THR A 246 6.47 9.88 1.22
N LEU A 247 7.78 9.98 0.96
CA LEU A 247 8.43 9.17 -0.06
C LEU A 247 8.44 7.70 0.33
N LEU A 248 8.68 7.40 1.61
CA LEU A 248 8.66 6.04 2.12
C LEU A 248 7.26 5.41 2.02
N LEU A 249 6.20 6.14 2.37
CA LEU A 249 4.82 5.69 2.25
C LEU A 249 4.39 5.53 0.79
N LEU A 250 4.82 6.44 -0.10
CA LEU A 250 4.57 6.32 -1.53
C LEU A 250 5.20 5.03 -2.06
N TYR A 251 6.47 4.80 -1.71
CA TYR A 251 7.19 3.60 -2.12
C TYR A 251 6.51 2.33 -1.58
N TRP A 252 6.12 2.31 -0.30
CA TRP A 252 5.34 1.23 0.31
C TRP A 252 4.08 0.89 -0.50
N LEU A 253 3.26 1.88 -0.82
CA LEU A 253 2.03 1.70 -1.60
C LEU A 253 2.32 1.17 -3.01
N THR A 254 3.30 1.74 -3.69
CA THR A 254 3.68 1.30 -5.06
C THR A 254 4.25 -0.12 -5.08
N THR A 255 5.08 -0.49 -4.11
CA THR A 255 5.62 -1.86 -4.02
C THR A 255 4.53 -2.87 -3.71
N ASN A 256 3.53 -2.53 -2.91
CA ASN A 256 2.39 -3.41 -2.65
C ASN A 256 1.50 -3.58 -3.89
N ALA A 257 1.31 -2.53 -4.68
CA ALA A 257 0.60 -2.61 -5.96
C ALA A 257 1.38 -3.46 -6.99
N ALA A 258 2.69 -3.26 -7.11
CA ALA A 258 3.55 -4.06 -7.97
C ALA A 258 3.61 -5.53 -7.55
N LEU A 259 3.71 -5.80 -6.25
CA LEU A 259 3.66 -7.15 -5.69
C LEU A 259 2.30 -7.80 -6.00
N TYR A 260 1.18 -7.08 -5.88
CA TYR A 260 -0.14 -7.61 -6.23
C TYR A 260 -0.21 -8.01 -7.72
N VAL A 261 0.21 -7.14 -8.64
CA VAL A 261 0.22 -7.44 -10.09
C VAL A 261 1.13 -8.63 -10.38
N TYR A 262 2.28 -8.71 -9.72
CA TYR A 262 3.18 -9.84 -9.86
C TYR A 262 2.55 -11.14 -9.34
N CYS A 263 1.95 -11.13 -8.14
CA CYS A 263 1.22 -12.29 -7.61
C CYS A 263 0.13 -12.74 -8.60
N LYS A 264 -0.59 -11.79 -9.19
CA LYS A 264 -1.62 -12.07 -10.20
C LYS A 264 -1.03 -12.70 -11.48
N ALA A 265 0.14 -12.23 -11.92
CA ALA A 265 0.86 -12.82 -13.05
C ALA A 265 1.31 -14.26 -12.79
N VAL A 266 1.84 -14.55 -11.59
CA VAL A 266 2.26 -15.91 -11.20
C VAL A 266 1.10 -16.90 -11.18
N HIS A 267 -0.10 -16.44 -10.83
CA HIS A 267 -1.30 -17.29 -10.84
C HIS A 267 -1.94 -17.42 -12.24
N GLY A 268 -1.38 -16.78 -13.27
CA GLY A 268 -1.89 -16.83 -14.65
C GLY A 268 -3.11 -15.93 -14.93
N GLU A 269 -3.70 -15.33 -13.90
CA GLU A 269 -4.91 -14.50 -14.01
C GLU A 269 -4.65 -13.17 -14.75
N LEU A 270 -3.39 -12.71 -14.80
CA LEU A 270 -3.05 -11.45 -15.47
C LEU A 270 -3.16 -11.56 -17.00
N ALA A 271 -2.84 -12.71 -17.60
CA ALA A 271 -2.88 -12.88 -19.05
C ALA A 271 -4.32 -12.84 -19.59
N GLU A 272 -5.28 -13.34 -18.80
CA GLU A 272 -6.71 -13.32 -19.12
C GLU A 272 -7.29 -11.91 -19.01
N GLU A 273 -6.98 -11.17 -17.94
CA GLU A 273 -7.47 -9.80 -17.75
C GLU A 273 -6.88 -8.83 -18.77
N VAL A 274 -5.60 -8.98 -19.13
CA VAL A 274 -4.97 -8.18 -20.19
C VAL A 274 -5.65 -8.44 -21.53
N ALA A 275 -5.98 -9.70 -21.85
CA ALA A 275 -6.72 -10.03 -23.06
C ALA A 275 -8.12 -9.38 -23.06
N ASP A 276 -8.85 -9.43 -21.94
CA ASP A 276 -10.17 -8.83 -21.80
C ASP A 276 -10.14 -7.29 -21.88
N GLU A 277 -9.19 -6.63 -21.21
CA GLU A 277 -9.06 -5.16 -21.21
C GLU A 277 -8.73 -4.62 -22.61
N PHE A 278 -7.86 -5.32 -23.36
CA PHE A 278 -7.64 -5.02 -24.77
C PHE A 278 -8.89 -5.30 -25.62
N LEU A 279 -9.62 -6.39 -25.40
CA LEU A 279 -10.85 -6.68 -26.14
C LEU A 279 -11.91 -5.58 -25.95
N TRP A 280 -12.07 -5.04 -24.74
CA TRP A 280 -13.01 -3.95 -24.47
C TRP A 280 -12.58 -2.63 -25.12
N GLU A 281 -11.27 -2.32 -25.16
CA GLU A 281 -10.75 -1.10 -25.81
C GLU A 281 -10.82 -1.18 -27.34
N TYR A 282 -10.66 -2.37 -27.93
CA TYR A 282 -10.91 -2.60 -29.36
C TYR A 282 -12.39 -2.61 -29.73
N VAL A 283 -13.28 -3.08 -28.86
CA VAL A 283 -14.75 -3.10 -29.08
C VAL A 283 -15.39 -1.72 -28.85
N SER A 284 -14.72 -0.80 -28.15
CA SER A 284 -15.23 0.56 -27.88
C SER A 284 -14.72 1.65 -28.82
N LEU A 285 -13.90 1.29 -29.82
CA LEU A 285 -13.74 2.13 -31.00
C LEU A 285 -15.08 2.12 -31.76
N PRO A 286 -15.70 3.29 -32.02
CA PRO A 286 -16.78 3.34 -33.01
C PRO A 286 -16.16 2.81 -34.30
N SER A 287 -16.62 1.65 -34.77
CA SER A 287 -16.26 1.16 -36.09
C SER A 287 -16.68 2.22 -37.08
N ASP A 288 -15.72 3.05 -37.48
CA ASP A 288 -15.88 4.06 -38.52
C ASP A 288 -16.36 3.29 -39.77
N PRO A 289 -17.61 3.46 -40.22
CA PRO A 289 -18.15 2.67 -41.32
C PRO A 289 -17.47 2.97 -42.66
N ASP A 290 -16.60 3.99 -42.71
CA ASP A 290 -15.98 4.51 -43.93
C ASP A 290 -14.50 4.12 -44.12
N LYS A 291 -13.93 3.26 -43.25
CA LYS A 291 -12.55 2.77 -43.44
C LYS A 291 -12.50 1.30 -43.85
N VAL A 292 -12.30 1.11 -45.15
CA VAL A 292 -12.03 -0.16 -45.83
C VAL A 292 -10.90 -0.92 -45.12
N PRO A 293 -11.05 -2.22 -44.83
CA PRO A 293 -10.00 -3.00 -44.19
C PRO A 293 -8.80 -3.15 -45.14
N HIS A 294 -7.70 -2.47 -44.81
CA HIS A 294 -6.41 -2.77 -45.42
C HIS A 294 -5.89 -4.10 -44.87
N VAL A 295 -6.24 -5.18 -45.57
CA VAL A 295 -5.61 -6.50 -45.41
C VAL A 295 -4.16 -6.37 -45.89
N VAL A 296 -3.25 -6.13 -44.95
CA VAL A 296 -1.81 -6.24 -45.20
C VAL A 296 -1.49 -7.73 -45.21
N SER A 297 -1.49 -8.32 -46.42
CA SER A 297 -0.93 -9.66 -46.61
C SER A 297 0.60 -9.57 -46.50
N VAL A 298 1.15 -10.10 -45.42
CA VAL A 298 2.60 -10.26 -45.28
C VAL A 298 3.01 -11.45 -46.16
N VAL A 299 3.53 -11.16 -47.36
CA VAL A 299 4.27 -12.13 -48.16
C VAL A 299 5.59 -12.39 -47.45
N ARG A 300 5.78 -13.60 -46.93
CA ARG A 300 7.11 -14.07 -46.50
C ARG A 300 7.93 -14.39 -47.75
N HIS A 301 9.07 -13.73 -47.89
CA HIS A 301 10.19 -14.18 -48.71
C HIS A 301 11.20 -14.92 -47.83
#